data_AF-A0A812Z120-F1
#
_entry.id   AF-A0A812Z120-F1
#
_cell.length_a   1.000
_cell.length_b   1.000
_cell.length_c   1.000
_cell.angle_alpha   90.00
_cell.angle_beta   90.00
_cell.angle_gamma   90.00
#
_symmetry.space_group_name_H-M   'P 1'
#
loop_
_entity.id
_entity.type
_entity.pdbx_description
1 polymer ?
#
loop_
_entity_poly.entity_id
_entity_poly.type
_entity_poly.pdbx_seq_one_letter_code
_entity_poly.pdbx_strand_id
1 'polypeptide(L)'
;MFMDFVVLSDLSSRTFAVDVGDIAMTYSLALFTTLPTAFLVAYFLPRQSYYVCGAGALFNTIGAWLRWLSAVQGSWAMCLASTVFIGVAFAVCCMSYAVMGERWFPPELQMLATSIGVQSNYAGWCLSAFLIPTVVQTRQDLEQFLLCQAVAVTVAILLFLLLHDESAGKALPEEIPSVRRNLRSLSKHPKFFMKMACYATLGAVSYTIPAVQDVLISETLDATPAFTKWTDAAFIAIGVVAGMLFSVREPRNPDRLILCTFVAASLGLVAASLIVSPLLAGTSLAVRRAALVAAMAVVGGASLGFLGVALTHICHEADWALMNKGSKH
;
A
#
# COMPACT_ATOMS: atom_id res chain seq x y z
N MET A 1 -8.12 -7.65 1.42
CA MET A 1 -9.09 -6.63 1.83
C MET A 1 -9.26 -5.52 0.79
N PHE A 2 -8.28 -4.64 0.52
CA PHE A 2 -8.47 -3.56 -0.48
C PHE A 2 -8.88 -4.05 -1.88
N MET A 3 -8.42 -5.24 -2.26
CA MET A 3 -8.67 -5.80 -3.59
C MET A 3 -9.92 -6.65 -3.71
N ASP A 4 -10.61 -7.00 -2.62
CA ASP A 4 -11.53 -8.15 -2.65
C ASP A 4 -12.63 -8.00 -3.70
N PHE A 5 -13.11 -6.77 -3.94
CA PHE A 5 -14.12 -6.49 -4.94
C PHE A 5 -13.56 -6.06 -6.29
N VAL A 6 -12.47 -5.29 -6.31
CA VAL A 6 -11.91 -4.69 -7.54
C VAL A 6 -11.35 -5.74 -8.49
N VAL A 7 -10.65 -6.75 -7.96
CA VAL A 7 -10.08 -7.84 -8.79
C VAL A 7 -11.15 -8.79 -9.35
N LEU A 8 -12.40 -8.60 -8.92
CA LEU A 8 -13.59 -9.32 -9.36
C LEU A 8 -14.67 -8.34 -9.81
N SER A 9 -14.29 -7.23 -10.45
CA SER A 9 -15.18 -6.10 -10.73
C SER A 9 -16.52 -6.50 -11.35
N ASP A 10 -16.55 -7.42 -12.32
CA ASP A 10 -17.77 -7.91 -12.95
C ASP A 10 -18.67 -8.76 -12.05
N LEU A 11 -18.07 -9.52 -11.13
CA LEU A 11 -18.85 -10.32 -10.16
C LEU A 11 -19.40 -9.40 -9.06
N SER A 12 -18.59 -8.46 -8.60
CA SER A 12 -18.94 -7.48 -7.58
C SER A 12 -20.06 -6.55 -8.08
N SER A 13 -19.97 -6.05 -9.31
CA SER A 13 -20.99 -5.20 -9.93
C SER A 13 -22.35 -5.88 -9.97
N ARG A 14 -22.39 -7.16 -10.39
CA ARG A 14 -23.59 -8.00 -10.36
C ARG A 14 -24.10 -8.31 -8.96
N THR A 15 -23.20 -8.49 -7.99
CA THR A 15 -23.57 -8.79 -6.59
C THR A 15 -24.28 -7.61 -5.94
N PHE A 16 -23.85 -6.38 -6.24
CA PHE A 16 -24.37 -5.15 -5.65
C PHE A 16 -25.36 -4.38 -6.53
N ALA A 17 -25.56 -4.82 -7.78
CA ALA A 17 -26.35 -4.14 -8.81
C ALA A 17 -25.90 -2.68 -9.04
N VAL A 18 -24.59 -2.47 -9.19
CA VAL A 18 -23.93 -1.18 -9.47
C VAL A 18 -22.96 -1.31 -10.65
N ASP A 19 -22.44 -0.20 -11.16
CA ASP A 19 -21.50 -0.22 -12.28
C ASP A 19 -20.09 -0.66 -11.85
N VAL A 20 -19.30 -1.18 -12.79
CA VAL A 20 -17.87 -1.54 -12.55
C VAL A 20 -17.06 -0.33 -12.07
N GLY A 21 -17.40 0.87 -12.56
CA GLY A 21 -16.82 2.12 -12.09
C GLY A 21 -17.05 2.37 -10.59
N ASP A 22 -18.26 2.05 -10.09
CA ASP A 22 -18.57 2.17 -8.66
C ASP A 22 -17.76 1.17 -7.82
N ILE A 23 -17.56 -0.05 -8.33
CA ILE A 23 -16.68 -1.03 -7.67
C ILE A 23 -15.25 -0.50 -7.57
N ALA A 24 -14.70 0.06 -8.66
CA ALA A 24 -13.37 0.66 -8.65
C ALA A 24 -13.27 1.83 -7.66
N MET A 25 -14.36 2.60 -7.49
CA MET A 25 -14.42 3.68 -6.50
C MET A 25 -14.28 3.22 -5.05
N THR A 26 -14.52 1.94 -4.72
CA THR A 26 -14.25 1.43 -3.36
C THR A 26 -12.77 1.56 -2.99
N TYR A 27 -11.87 1.31 -3.94
CA TYR A 27 -10.44 1.46 -3.70
C TYR A 27 -10.06 2.92 -3.45
N SER A 28 -10.56 3.82 -4.30
CA SER A 28 -10.37 5.27 -4.16
C SER A 28 -10.93 5.80 -2.85
N LEU A 29 -12.12 5.33 -2.44
CA LEU A 29 -12.76 5.71 -1.19
C LEU A 29 -11.92 5.30 0.02
N ALA A 30 -11.39 4.08 0.04
CA ALA A 30 -10.55 3.63 1.15
C ALA A 30 -9.27 4.47 1.28
N LEU A 31 -8.62 4.82 0.16
CA LEU A 31 -7.47 5.73 0.16
C LEU A 31 -7.86 7.15 0.57
N PHE A 32 -9.01 7.64 0.12
CA PHE A 32 -9.52 8.95 0.50
C PHE A 32 -9.80 9.02 2.00
N THR A 33 -10.37 7.97 2.61
CA THR A 33 -10.54 7.87 4.07
C THR A 33 -9.20 7.76 4.80
N THR A 34 -8.21 7.10 4.21
CA THR A 34 -6.87 6.94 4.80
C THR A 34 -6.21 8.29 5.07
N LEU A 35 -6.33 9.25 4.16
CA LEU A 35 -5.64 10.54 4.23
C LEU A 35 -5.95 11.37 5.49
N PRO A 36 -7.22 11.72 5.81
CA PRO A 36 -7.53 12.46 7.04
C PRO A 36 -7.19 11.64 8.30
N THR A 37 -7.40 10.32 8.27
CA THR A 37 -7.07 9.46 9.41
C THR A 37 -5.56 9.40 9.65
N ALA A 38 -4.74 9.44 8.61
CA ALA A 38 -3.27 9.41 8.73
C ALA A 38 -2.75 10.57 9.60
N PHE A 39 -3.35 11.76 9.54
CA PHE A 39 -2.98 12.88 10.41
C PHE A 39 -3.31 12.61 11.88
N LEU A 40 -4.47 12.00 12.15
CA LEU A 40 -4.85 11.61 13.51
C LEU A 40 -3.91 10.53 14.04
N VAL A 41 -3.59 9.52 13.23
CA VAL A 41 -2.66 8.46 13.59
C VAL A 41 -1.26 9.04 13.83
N ALA A 42 -0.73 9.86 12.94
CA ALA A 42 0.58 10.49 13.11
C ALA A 42 0.66 11.33 14.40
N TYR A 43 -0.46 11.92 14.84
CA TYR A 43 -0.56 12.64 16.11
C TYR A 43 -0.63 11.70 17.32
N PHE A 44 -1.51 10.70 17.32
CA PHE A 44 -1.75 9.87 18.50
C PHE A 44 -0.79 8.69 18.64
N LEU A 45 -0.25 8.16 17.54
CA LEU A 45 0.60 6.96 17.55
C LEU A 45 1.86 7.13 18.42
N PRO A 46 2.60 8.26 18.36
CA PRO A 46 3.75 8.49 19.25
C PRO A 46 3.36 8.80 20.71
N ARG A 47 2.06 8.88 21.03
CA ARG A 47 1.55 9.18 22.39
C ARG A 47 0.90 7.97 23.05
N GLN A 48 0.25 7.13 22.24
CA GLN A 48 -0.71 6.13 22.68
C GLN A 48 -0.74 4.95 21.69
N SER A 49 0.45 4.44 21.31
CA SER A 49 0.56 3.40 20.28
C SER A 49 -0.30 2.17 20.53
N TYR A 50 -0.41 1.69 21.78
CA TYR A 50 -1.29 0.58 22.13
C TYR A 50 -2.73 0.82 21.67
N TYR A 51 -3.30 1.96 22.05
CA TYR A 51 -4.69 2.29 21.72
C TYR A 51 -4.87 2.53 20.22
N VAL A 52 -3.88 3.15 19.56
CA VAL A 52 -3.95 3.42 18.12
C VAL A 52 -3.85 2.15 17.30
N CYS A 53 -2.90 1.25 17.61
CA CYS A 53 -2.76 -0.05 16.96
C CYS A 53 -3.97 -0.94 17.23
N GLY A 54 -4.47 -0.97 18.48
CA GLY A 54 -5.68 -1.70 18.85
C GLY A 54 -6.92 -1.19 18.12
N ALA A 55 -7.07 0.14 17.98
CA ALA A 55 -8.12 0.74 17.16
C ALA A 55 -7.96 0.29 15.69
N GLY A 56 -6.77 0.33 15.11
CA GLY A 56 -6.53 -0.15 13.76
C GLY A 56 -6.98 -1.60 13.54
N ALA A 57 -6.63 -2.51 14.46
CA ALA A 57 -7.06 -3.90 14.41
C ALA A 57 -8.59 -4.05 14.55
N LEU A 58 -9.22 -3.26 15.43
CA LEU A 58 -10.67 -3.22 15.61
C LEU A 58 -11.40 -2.73 14.35
N PHE A 59 -11.00 -1.58 13.80
CA PHE A 59 -11.58 -1.02 12.58
C PHE A 59 -11.41 -1.99 11.40
N ASN A 60 -10.27 -2.67 11.29
CA ASN A 60 -10.06 -3.66 10.23
C ASN A 60 -11.04 -4.83 10.36
N THR A 61 -11.26 -5.31 11.58
CA THR A 61 -12.16 -6.44 11.86
C THR A 61 -13.61 -6.07 11.61
N ILE A 62 -14.06 -4.90 12.09
CA ILE A 62 -15.40 -4.37 11.77
C ILE A 62 -15.57 -4.24 10.26
N GLY A 63 -14.56 -3.69 9.57
CA GLY A 63 -14.52 -3.58 8.13
C GLY A 63 -14.67 -4.93 7.42
N ALA A 64 -13.98 -5.98 7.89
CA ALA A 64 -14.04 -7.32 7.32
C ALA A 64 -15.41 -7.99 7.50
N TRP A 65 -16.01 -7.89 8.69
CA TRP A 65 -17.34 -8.43 8.95
C TRP A 65 -18.43 -7.69 8.15
N LEU A 66 -18.37 -6.36 8.09
CA LEU A 66 -19.26 -5.57 7.24
C LEU A 66 -19.09 -5.94 5.76
N ARG A 67 -17.86 -6.25 5.32
CA ARG A 67 -17.58 -6.67 3.94
C ARG A 67 -18.27 -7.98 3.61
N TRP A 68 -18.12 -8.99 4.46
CA TRP A 68 -18.81 -10.27 4.30
C TRP A 68 -20.33 -10.09 4.31
N LEU A 69 -20.88 -9.36 5.30
CA LEU A 69 -22.31 -9.10 5.38
C LEU A 69 -22.84 -8.35 4.14
N SER A 70 -22.04 -7.43 3.58
CA SER A 70 -22.42 -6.71 2.37
C SER A 70 -22.61 -7.67 1.19
N ALA A 71 -21.73 -8.65 1.01
CA ALA A 71 -21.84 -9.63 -0.06
C ALA A 71 -23.06 -10.55 0.14
N VAL A 72 -23.29 -11.01 1.37
CA VAL A 72 -24.45 -11.85 1.72
C VAL A 72 -25.76 -11.10 1.42
N GLN A 73 -25.87 -9.85 1.85
CA GLN A 73 -27.09 -9.06 1.69
C GLN A 73 -27.21 -8.39 0.31
N GLY A 74 -26.14 -8.36 -0.50
CA GLY A 74 -26.06 -7.55 -1.71
C GLY A 74 -26.16 -6.04 -1.43
N SER A 75 -25.75 -5.58 -0.25
CA SER A 75 -25.94 -4.18 0.20
C SER A 75 -24.74 -3.30 -0.16
N TRP A 76 -24.93 -2.43 -1.14
CA TRP A 76 -23.88 -1.47 -1.55
C TRP A 76 -23.48 -0.50 -0.43
N ALA A 77 -24.45 0.00 0.35
CA ALA A 77 -24.19 0.90 1.47
C ALA A 77 -23.29 0.25 2.54
N MET A 78 -23.48 -1.05 2.81
CA MET A 78 -22.61 -1.78 3.75
C MET A 78 -21.21 -2.01 3.17
N CYS A 79 -21.09 -2.23 1.85
CA CYS A 79 -19.81 -2.30 1.17
C CYS A 79 -19.03 -0.98 1.28
N LEU A 80 -19.71 0.16 1.06
CA LEU A 80 -19.11 1.48 1.25
C LEU A 80 -18.70 1.74 2.71
N ALA A 81 -19.57 1.40 3.67
CA ALA A 81 -19.24 1.52 5.09
C ALA A 81 -18.00 0.69 5.43
N SER A 82 -17.97 -0.59 5.06
CA SER A 82 -16.82 -1.48 5.21
C SER A 82 -15.54 -0.85 4.67
N THR A 83 -15.61 -0.26 3.47
CA THR A 83 -14.49 0.40 2.80
C THR A 83 -13.92 1.57 3.61
N VAL A 84 -14.77 2.37 4.25
CA VAL A 84 -14.35 3.46 5.16
C VAL A 84 -13.63 2.89 6.38
N PHE A 85 -14.19 1.87 7.05
CA PHE A 85 -13.55 1.22 8.21
C PHE A 85 -12.16 0.68 7.86
N ILE A 86 -12.02 0.10 6.68
CA ILE A 86 -10.75 -0.44 6.17
C ILE A 86 -9.75 0.68 5.85
N GLY A 87 -10.19 1.80 5.29
CA GLY A 87 -9.36 2.99 5.11
C GLY A 87 -8.81 3.53 6.42
N VAL A 88 -9.63 3.55 7.48
CA VAL A 88 -9.19 3.94 8.84
C VAL A 88 -8.11 2.99 9.36
N ALA A 89 -8.33 1.68 9.25
CA ALA A 89 -7.37 0.67 9.66
C ALA A 89 -6.06 0.74 8.86
N PHE A 90 -6.16 1.01 7.56
CA PHE A 90 -5.02 1.14 6.68
C PHE A 90 -4.13 2.34 7.04
N ALA A 91 -4.74 3.46 7.44
CA ALA A 91 -3.99 4.61 7.94
C ALA A 91 -3.16 4.25 9.18
N VAL A 92 -3.73 3.47 10.10
CA VAL A 92 -2.99 2.95 11.27
C VAL A 92 -1.81 2.10 10.81
N CYS A 93 -2.04 1.14 9.92
CA CYS A 93 -1.01 0.24 9.41
C CYS A 93 0.15 1.03 8.76
N CYS A 94 -0.17 1.92 7.82
CA CYS A 94 0.83 2.66 7.04
C CYS A 94 1.65 3.66 7.85
N MET A 95 1.03 4.36 8.80
CA MET A 95 1.76 5.30 9.65
C MET A 95 2.58 4.59 10.74
N SER A 96 2.28 3.31 11.02
CA SER A 96 2.97 2.57 12.08
C SER A 96 4.33 2.01 11.68
N TYR A 97 4.61 1.80 10.39
CA TYR A 97 5.84 1.11 9.97
C TYR A 97 7.12 1.75 10.52
N ALA A 98 7.29 3.06 10.29
CA ALA A 98 8.50 3.77 10.72
C ALA A 98 8.54 3.92 12.26
N VAL A 99 7.43 4.35 12.87
CA VAL A 99 7.37 4.60 14.32
C VAL A 99 7.60 3.32 15.13
N MET A 100 6.99 2.20 14.72
CA MET A 100 7.19 0.92 15.39
C MET A 100 8.61 0.39 15.15
N GLY A 101 9.12 0.51 13.92
CA GLY A 101 10.50 0.15 13.59
C GLY A 101 11.52 0.88 14.47
N GLU A 102 11.39 2.19 14.60
CA GLU A 102 12.31 3.03 15.40
C GLU A 102 12.24 2.77 16.91
N ARG A 103 11.04 2.49 17.42
CA ARG A 103 10.79 2.30 18.85
C ARG A 103 11.11 0.90 19.35
N TRP A 104 10.77 -0.16 18.61
CA TRP A 104 10.92 -1.55 19.08
C TRP A 104 12.22 -2.21 18.64
N PHE A 105 12.94 -1.65 17.67
CA PHE A 105 14.16 -2.25 17.14
C PHE A 105 15.41 -1.39 17.37
N PRO A 106 16.59 -2.02 17.56
CA PRO A 106 17.85 -1.31 17.63
C PRO A 106 18.20 -0.67 16.26
N PRO A 107 18.98 0.43 16.22
CA PRO A 107 19.22 1.24 15.01
C PRO A 107 19.59 0.43 13.77
N GLU A 108 20.39 -0.62 13.93
CA GLU A 108 20.89 -1.48 12.85
C GLU A 108 19.78 -2.31 12.19
N LEU A 109 18.65 -2.51 12.88
CA LEU A 109 17.51 -3.31 12.42
C LEU A 109 16.28 -2.47 12.04
N GLN A 110 16.27 -1.16 12.30
CA GLN A 110 15.10 -0.30 12.09
C GLN A 110 14.66 -0.26 10.63
N MET A 111 15.61 -0.12 9.70
CA MET A 111 15.33 -0.11 8.26
C MET A 111 14.75 -1.46 7.80
N LEU A 112 15.32 -2.57 8.26
CA LEU A 112 14.84 -3.91 7.93
C LEU A 112 13.43 -4.15 8.51
N ALA A 113 13.20 -3.82 9.78
CA ALA A 113 11.90 -3.97 10.44
C ALA A 113 10.81 -3.13 9.76
N THR A 114 11.10 -1.86 9.47
CA THR A 114 10.20 -0.97 8.71
C THR A 114 9.87 -1.57 7.34
N SER A 115 10.89 -2.10 6.66
CA SER A 115 10.72 -2.70 5.33
C SER A 115 9.92 -3.98 5.37
N ILE A 116 10.12 -4.86 6.35
CA ILE A 116 9.28 -6.05 6.55
C ILE A 116 7.82 -5.62 6.74
N GLY A 117 7.56 -4.58 7.55
CA GLY A 117 6.21 -4.04 7.73
C GLY A 117 5.58 -3.58 6.42
N VAL A 118 6.26 -2.68 5.70
CA VAL A 118 5.82 -2.15 4.39
C VAL A 118 5.60 -3.27 3.38
N GLN A 119 6.56 -4.18 3.25
CA GLN A 119 6.51 -5.25 2.26
C GLN A 119 5.50 -6.34 2.61
N SER A 120 5.21 -6.59 3.89
CA SER A 120 4.16 -7.53 4.29
C SER A 120 2.77 -7.08 3.82
N ASN A 121 2.52 -5.76 3.83
CA ASN A 121 1.30 -5.19 3.27
C ASN A 121 1.19 -5.44 1.76
N TYR A 122 2.26 -5.15 1.02
CA TYR A 122 2.31 -5.45 -0.42
C TYR A 122 2.24 -6.95 -0.73
N ALA A 123 2.84 -7.80 0.10
CA ALA A 123 2.73 -9.24 -0.04
C ALA A 123 1.27 -9.72 0.12
N GLY A 124 0.55 -9.19 1.13
CA GLY A 124 -0.88 -9.46 1.30
C GLY A 124 -1.73 -8.96 0.13
N TRP A 125 -1.33 -7.83 -0.47
CA TRP A 125 -1.94 -7.31 -1.68
C TRP A 125 -1.70 -8.23 -2.88
N CYS A 126 -0.44 -8.63 -3.13
CA CYS A 126 -0.08 -9.57 -4.18
C CYS A 126 -0.84 -10.89 -4.05
N LEU A 127 -0.92 -11.42 -2.81
CA LEU A 127 -1.66 -12.64 -2.53
C LEU A 127 -3.14 -12.45 -2.86
N SER A 128 -3.75 -11.33 -2.49
CA SER A 128 -5.16 -11.05 -2.82
C SER A 128 -5.39 -10.96 -4.33
N ALA A 129 -4.52 -10.24 -5.06
CA ALA A 129 -4.63 -10.07 -6.51
C ALA A 129 -4.51 -11.40 -7.27
N PHE A 130 -3.72 -12.34 -6.76
CA PHE A 130 -3.55 -13.65 -7.39
C PHE A 130 -4.59 -14.68 -6.92
N LEU A 131 -4.80 -14.77 -5.60
CA LEU A 131 -5.61 -15.81 -4.96
C LEU A 131 -7.09 -15.62 -5.26
N ILE A 132 -7.61 -14.38 -5.13
CA ILE A 132 -9.05 -14.11 -5.21
C ILE A 132 -9.60 -14.49 -6.60
N PRO A 133 -9.04 -14.00 -7.73
CA PRO A 133 -9.52 -14.40 -9.07
C PRO A 133 -9.32 -15.88 -9.38
N THR A 134 -8.50 -16.59 -8.60
CA THR A 134 -8.24 -18.03 -8.79
C THR A 134 -9.28 -18.86 -8.04
N VAL A 135 -9.63 -18.50 -6.81
CA VAL A 135 -10.52 -19.31 -5.95
C VAL A 135 -11.98 -18.87 -5.98
N VAL A 136 -12.25 -17.61 -6.37
CA VAL A 136 -13.61 -17.05 -6.40
C VAL A 136 -14.09 -16.97 -7.85
N GLN A 137 -15.06 -17.83 -8.21
CA GLN A 137 -15.68 -17.81 -9.55
C GLN A 137 -17.16 -17.44 -9.49
N THR A 138 -17.80 -17.67 -8.34
CA THR A 138 -19.23 -17.42 -8.11
C THR A 138 -19.46 -16.49 -6.92
N ARG A 139 -20.67 -15.96 -6.79
CA ARG A 139 -21.07 -15.16 -5.62
C ARG A 139 -20.95 -15.95 -4.32
N GLN A 140 -21.29 -17.24 -4.33
CA GLN A 140 -21.17 -18.10 -3.16
C GLN A 140 -19.70 -18.27 -2.73
N ASP A 141 -18.79 -18.42 -3.70
CA ASP A 141 -17.35 -18.48 -3.41
C ASP A 141 -16.85 -17.16 -2.79
N LEU A 142 -17.36 -16.01 -3.28
CA LEU A 142 -17.04 -14.69 -2.74
C LEU A 142 -17.50 -14.57 -1.28
N GLU A 143 -18.74 -14.97 -0.99
CA GLU A 143 -19.29 -14.97 0.36
C GLU A 143 -18.46 -15.85 1.32
N GLN A 144 -18.10 -17.06 0.88
CA GLN A 144 -17.27 -17.97 1.68
C GLN A 144 -15.85 -17.42 1.88
N PHE A 145 -15.24 -16.87 0.84
CA PHE A 145 -13.92 -16.26 0.92
C PHE A 145 -13.90 -15.10 1.92
N LEU A 146 -14.88 -14.20 1.84
CA LEU A 146 -15.00 -13.06 2.74
C LEU A 146 -15.29 -13.48 4.19
N LEU A 147 -16.05 -14.56 4.40
CA LEU A 147 -16.27 -15.13 5.75
C LEU A 147 -14.95 -15.64 6.33
N CYS A 148 -14.21 -16.45 5.57
CA CYS A 148 -12.89 -16.96 5.98
C CYS A 148 -11.92 -15.81 6.29
N GLN A 149 -11.93 -14.76 5.45
CA GLN A 149 -11.13 -13.56 5.67
C GLN A 149 -11.54 -12.82 6.95
N ALA A 150 -12.84 -12.64 7.22
CA ALA A 150 -13.33 -11.98 8.44
C ALA A 150 -12.95 -12.74 9.71
N VAL A 151 -13.04 -14.08 9.68
CA VAL A 151 -12.59 -14.95 10.77
C VAL A 151 -11.07 -14.82 10.97
N ALA A 152 -10.28 -14.90 9.89
CA ALA A 152 -8.82 -14.77 9.96
C ALA A 152 -8.38 -13.39 10.50
N VAL A 153 -9.04 -12.31 10.08
CA VAL A 153 -8.77 -10.95 10.57
C VAL A 153 -9.14 -10.81 12.05
N THR A 154 -10.20 -11.47 12.52
CA THR A 154 -10.57 -11.49 13.94
C THR A 154 -9.47 -12.12 14.80
N VAL A 155 -8.77 -13.14 14.29
CA VAL A 155 -7.60 -13.73 14.98
C VAL A 155 -6.49 -12.70 15.17
N ALA A 156 -6.32 -11.74 14.24
CA ALA A 156 -5.31 -10.68 14.39
C ALA A 156 -5.57 -9.78 15.62
N ILE A 157 -6.83 -9.53 15.99
CA ILE A 157 -7.14 -8.84 17.26
C ILE A 157 -6.68 -9.67 18.45
N LEU A 158 -6.94 -10.98 18.45
CA LEU A 158 -6.52 -11.85 19.54
C LEU A 158 -5.00 -11.89 19.65
N LEU A 159 -4.29 -11.99 18.53
CA LEU A 159 -2.83 -11.93 18.51
C LEU A 159 -2.32 -10.58 19.01
N PHE A 160 -2.97 -9.46 18.64
CA PHE A 160 -2.63 -8.15 19.18
C PHE A 160 -2.81 -8.10 20.70
N LEU A 161 -3.94 -8.56 21.23
CA LEU A 161 -4.21 -8.57 22.67
C LEU A 161 -3.25 -9.47 23.46
N LEU A 162 -2.78 -10.56 22.86
CA LEU A 162 -1.91 -11.54 23.52
C LEU A 162 -0.42 -11.22 23.39
N LEU A 163 0.00 -10.61 22.28
CA LEU A 163 1.42 -10.48 21.92
C LEU A 163 1.91 -9.03 21.89
N HIS A 164 1.02 -8.03 21.85
CA HIS A 164 1.45 -6.63 21.80
C HIS A 164 1.96 -6.18 23.17
N ASP A 165 3.25 -5.91 23.24
CA ASP A 165 3.92 -5.43 24.46
C ASP A 165 4.54 -4.04 24.22
N GLU A 166 3.95 -3.03 24.87
CA GLU A 166 4.48 -1.66 24.86
C GLU A 166 5.78 -1.52 25.65
N SER A 167 6.03 -2.39 26.63
CA SER A 167 7.23 -2.33 27.46
C SER A 167 8.50 -2.72 26.69
N ALA A 168 8.36 -3.45 25.59
CA ALA A 168 9.45 -3.81 24.69
C ALA A 168 9.94 -2.62 23.84
N GLY A 169 9.13 -1.56 23.68
CA GLY A 169 9.49 -0.37 22.93
C GLY A 169 10.26 0.65 23.77
N LYS A 170 11.05 1.50 23.12
CA LYS A 170 11.62 2.70 23.76
C LYS A 170 10.48 3.56 24.35
N ALA A 171 10.78 4.15 25.51
CA ALA A 171 9.88 5.06 26.20
C ALA A 171 9.39 6.15 25.26
N LEU A 172 8.10 6.50 25.39
CA LEU A 172 7.51 7.58 24.63
C LEU A 172 8.19 8.90 24.98
N PRO A 173 8.47 9.78 24.00
CA PRO A 173 9.04 11.08 24.29
C PRO A 173 8.08 11.89 25.18
N GLU A 174 8.60 12.44 26.28
CA GLU A 174 7.82 13.25 27.23
C GLU A 174 7.24 14.51 26.57
N GLU A 175 7.98 15.11 25.62
CA GLU A 175 7.53 16.23 24.80
C GLU A 175 7.58 15.89 23.32
N ILE A 176 6.42 15.94 22.67
CA ILE A 176 6.34 15.82 21.22
C ILE A 176 6.34 17.23 20.63
N PRO A 177 7.32 17.58 19.79
CA PRO A 177 7.40 18.91 19.20
C PRO A 177 6.14 19.24 18.39
N SER A 178 5.71 20.50 18.46
CA SER A 178 4.53 20.99 17.74
C SER A 178 4.63 20.71 16.24
N VAL A 179 3.61 20.06 15.66
CA VAL A 179 3.50 19.79 14.22
C VAL A 179 3.74 21.06 13.39
N ARG A 180 3.18 22.19 13.83
CA ARG A 180 3.36 23.50 13.18
C ARG A 180 4.82 23.95 13.18
N ARG A 181 5.56 23.72 14.28
CA ARG A 181 6.98 24.04 14.39
C ARG A 181 7.81 23.17 13.46
N ASN A 182 7.53 21.87 13.40
CA ASN A 182 8.22 20.93 12.52
C ASN A 182 7.96 21.27 11.05
N LEU A 183 6.70 21.48 10.65
CA LEU A 183 6.34 21.90 9.29
C LEU A 183 7.03 23.21 8.89
N ARG A 184 7.03 24.23 9.76
CA ARG A 184 7.75 25.49 9.52
C ARG A 184 9.27 25.29 9.45
N SER A 185 9.82 24.29 10.13
CA SER A 185 11.24 23.98 10.05
C SER A 185 11.56 23.34 8.70
N LEU A 186 10.82 22.29 8.34
CA LEU A 186 10.94 21.57 7.08
C LEU A 186 10.69 22.46 5.86
N SER A 187 9.77 23.43 5.98
CA SER A 187 9.46 24.43 4.93
C SER A 187 10.69 25.22 4.46
N LYS A 188 11.76 25.26 5.25
CA LYS A 188 13.02 25.96 4.90
C LYS A 188 13.99 25.10 4.08
N HIS A 189 13.67 23.83 3.82
CA HIS A 189 14.54 22.88 3.13
C HIS A 189 13.90 22.46 1.80
N PRO A 190 14.09 23.21 0.69
CA PRO A 190 13.42 22.90 -0.59
C PRO A 190 13.77 21.51 -1.14
N LYS A 191 15.00 21.03 -0.87
CA LYS A 191 15.42 19.67 -1.25
C LYS A 191 14.54 18.58 -0.63
N PHE A 192 14.08 18.78 0.60
CA PHE A 192 13.20 17.85 1.30
C PHE A 192 11.86 17.70 0.56
N PHE A 193 11.24 18.79 0.13
CA PHE A 193 9.99 18.73 -0.64
C PHE A 193 10.16 18.10 -2.01
N MET A 194 11.29 18.36 -2.68
CA MET A 194 11.56 17.72 -3.96
C MET A 194 11.68 16.20 -3.81
N LYS A 195 12.42 15.71 -2.80
CA LYS A 195 12.53 14.28 -2.50
C LYS A 195 11.18 13.68 -2.10
N MET A 196 10.44 14.38 -1.22
CA MET A 196 9.08 13.99 -0.84
C MET A 196 8.16 13.88 -2.05
N ALA A 197 8.21 14.82 -2.98
CA ALA A 197 7.42 14.79 -4.20
C ALA A 197 7.77 13.57 -5.06
N CYS A 198 9.07 13.30 -5.28
CA CYS A 198 9.50 12.10 -5.99
C CYS A 198 8.99 10.81 -5.32
N TYR A 199 9.07 10.73 -4.00
CA TYR A 199 8.58 9.58 -3.23
C TYR A 199 7.06 9.44 -3.32
N ALA A 200 6.34 10.53 -3.15
CA ALA A 200 4.89 10.56 -3.26
C ALA A 200 4.43 10.16 -4.66
N THR A 201 5.13 10.61 -5.72
CA THR A 201 4.81 10.23 -7.10
C THR A 201 5.02 8.74 -7.34
N LEU A 202 6.17 8.17 -6.94
CA LEU A 202 6.39 6.74 -7.13
C LEU A 202 5.49 5.88 -6.22
N GLY A 203 5.22 6.34 -5.00
CA GLY A 203 4.20 5.75 -4.14
C GLY A 203 2.81 5.79 -4.77
N ALA A 204 2.44 6.89 -5.42
CA ALA A 204 1.18 7.00 -6.15
C ALA A 204 1.12 5.99 -7.31
N VAL A 205 2.19 5.84 -8.10
CA VAL A 205 2.27 4.79 -9.14
C VAL A 205 2.03 3.41 -8.54
N SER A 206 2.68 3.10 -7.42
CA SER A 206 2.53 1.84 -6.69
C SER A 206 1.11 1.55 -6.22
N TYR A 207 0.33 2.57 -5.88
CA TYR A 207 -1.05 2.41 -5.46
C TYR A 207 -2.05 2.46 -6.62
N THR A 208 -1.78 3.26 -7.65
CA THR A 208 -2.69 3.46 -8.78
C THR A 208 -2.67 2.28 -9.72
N ILE A 209 -1.48 1.78 -10.09
CA ILE A 209 -1.36 0.75 -11.14
C ILE A 209 -2.18 -0.51 -10.79
N PRO A 210 -2.03 -1.15 -9.62
CA PRO A 210 -2.82 -2.34 -9.31
C PRO A 210 -4.32 -2.05 -9.18
N ALA A 211 -4.71 -0.82 -8.89
CA ALA A 211 -6.11 -0.46 -8.72
C ALA A 211 -6.87 -0.26 -10.05
N VAL A 212 -6.17 0.20 -11.10
CA VAL A 212 -6.81 0.57 -12.37
C VAL A 212 -6.40 -0.29 -13.56
N GLN A 213 -5.37 -1.12 -13.42
CA GLN A 213 -4.83 -1.85 -14.57
C GLN A 213 -5.84 -2.82 -15.19
N ASP A 214 -6.69 -3.46 -14.39
CA ASP A 214 -7.71 -4.39 -14.92
C ASP A 214 -8.65 -3.69 -15.90
N VAL A 215 -9.11 -2.49 -15.51
CA VAL A 215 -9.99 -1.65 -16.35
C VAL A 215 -9.25 -1.18 -17.60
N LEU A 216 -8.01 -0.69 -17.47
CA LEU A 216 -7.27 -0.15 -18.62
C LEU A 216 -6.82 -1.22 -19.64
N ILE A 217 -6.44 -2.41 -19.16
CA ILE A 217 -5.89 -3.46 -20.00
C ILE A 217 -7.02 -4.30 -20.64
N SER A 218 -8.15 -4.47 -19.95
CA SER A 218 -9.31 -5.23 -20.48
C SER A 218 -9.80 -4.69 -21.83
N GLU A 219 -9.82 -3.36 -22.00
CA GLU A 219 -10.26 -2.72 -23.24
C GLU A 219 -9.28 -2.87 -24.42
N THR A 220 -8.01 -3.19 -24.16
CA THR A 220 -6.93 -3.07 -25.18
C THR A 220 -6.27 -4.38 -25.58
N LEU A 221 -6.25 -5.39 -24.69
CA LEU A 221 -5.54 -6.67 -24.91
C LEU A 221 -6.45 -7.90 -24.77
N ASP A 222 -7.77 -7.75 -24.88
CA ASP A 222 -8.76 -8.79 -24.53
C ASP A 222 -8.44 -9.42 -23.17
N ALA A 223 -8.01 -8.57 -22.23
CA ALA A 223 -7.45 -9.04 -20.98
C ALA A 223 -8.58 -9.49 -20.05
N THR A 224 -8.54 -10.77 -19.72
CA THR A 224 -9.41 -11.37 -18.72
C THR A 224 -8.74 -11.27 -17.35
N PRO A 225 -9.50 -11.39 -16.24
CA PRO A 225 -8.93 -11.50 -14.89
C PRO A 225 -7.86 -12.61 -14.78
N ALA A 226 -7.97 -13.66 -15.61
CA ALA A 226 -6.98 -14.73 -15.68
C ALA A 226 -5.61 -14.28 -16.19
N PHE A 227 -5.55 -13.24 -17.04
CA PHE A 227 -4.30 -12.63 -17.50
C PHE A 227 -3.84 -11.50 -16.59
N THR A 228 -4.73 -10.58 -16.19
CA THR A 228 -4.33 -9.39 -15.43
C THR A 228 -3.80 -9.72 -14.03
N LYS A 229 -4.25 -10.83 -13.43
CA LYS A 229 -3.65 -11.34 -12.19
C LYS A 229 -2.14 -11.59 -12.30
N TRP A 230 -1.62 -11.90 -13.49
CA TRP A 230 -0.18 -12.09 -13.72
C TRP A 230 0.56 -10.77 -13.86
N THR A 231 -0.03 -9.74 -14.47
CA THR A 231 0.57 -8.41 -14.54
C THR A 231 0.59 -7.75 -13.16
N ASP A 232 -0.49 -7.88 -12.39
CA ASP A 232 -0.55 -7.53 -10.96
C ASP A 232 0.50 -8.26 -10.14
N ALA A 233 0.52 -9.60 -10.21
CA ALA A 233 1.45 -10.39 -9.41
C ALA A 233 2.90 -10.07 -9.76
N ALA A 234 3.22 -9.89 -11.05
CA ALA A 234 4.57 -9.51 -11.46
C ALA A 234 4.97 -8.12 -10.94
N PHE A 235 4.06 -7.14 -11.02
CA PHE A 235 4.28 -5.80 -10.46
C PHE A 235 4.54 -5.87 -8.94
N ILE A 236 3.62 -6.48 -8.20
CA ILE A 236 3.68 -6.45 -6.73
C ILE A 236 4.77 -7.36 -6.19
N ALA A 237 4.91 -8.59 -6.69
CA ALA A 237 5.90 -9.55 -6.19
C ALA A 237 7.34 -9.08 -6.46
N ILE A 238 7.63 -8.56 -7.66
CA ILE A 238 8.96 -8.01 -7.95
C ILE A 238 9.21 -6.73 -7.15
N GLY A 239 8.17 -5.92 -6.94
CA GLY A 239 8.21 -4.80 -5.98
C GLY A 239 8.64 -5.23 -4.57
N VAL A 240 7.98 -6.25 -4.03
CA VAL A 240 8.28 -6.81 -2.70
C VAL A 240 9.71 -7.34 -2.62
N VAL A 241 10.13 -8.15 -3.59
CA VAL A 241 11.47 -8.73 -3.63
C VAL A 241 12.54 -7.64 -3.76
N ALA A 242 12.36 -6.69 -4.68
CA ALA A 242 13.27 -5.57 -4.86
C ALA A 242 13.39 -4.74 -3.58
N GLY A 243 12.27 -4.48 -2.89
CA GLY A 243 12.29 -3.73 -1.65
C GLY A 243 13.01 -4.43 -0.52
N MET A 244 12.81 -5.74 -0.34
CA MET A 244 13.60 -6.51 0.62
C MET A 244 15.09 -6.49 0.29
N LEU A 245 15.45 -6.60 -0.99
CA LEU A 245 16.86 -6.54 -1.43
C LEU A 245 17.50 -5.17 -1.18
N PHE A 246 16.78 -4.07 -1.44
CA PHE A 246 17.26 -2.72 -1.19
C PHE A 246 17.41 -2.44 0.32
N SER A 247 16.55 -3.01 1.16
CA SER A 247 16.60 -2.79 2.60
C SER A 247 17.68 -3.59 3.33
N VAL A 248 18.05 -4.78 2.82
CA VAL A 248 19.17 -5.56 3.38
C VAL A 248 20.51 -4.91 3.04
N ARG A 249 20.61 -4.26 1.89
CA ARG A 249 21.83 -3.58 1.43
C ARG A 249 21.60 -2.08 1.51
N GLU A 250 21.77 -1.52 2.71
CA GLU A 250 21.67 -0.07 2.93
C GLU A 250 22.39 0.68 1.79
N PRO A 251 21.65 1.43 0.96
CA PRO A 251 22.23 1.95 -0.27
C PRO A 251 23.24 3.03 0.07
N ARG A 252 24.49 2.85 -0.39
CA ARG A 252 25.57 3.84 -0.22
C ARG A 252 25.22 5.24 -0.74
N ASN A 253 24.31 5.32 -1.72
CA ASN A 253 23.85 6.58 -2.29
C ASN A 253 22.34 6.50 -2.56
N PRO A 254 21.50 6.81 -1.55
CA PRO A 254 20.04 6.72 -1.68
C PRO A 254 19.51 7.66 -2.78
N ASP A 255 20.09 8.85 -2.93
CA ASP A 255 19.70 9.82 -3.97
C ASP A 255 19.82 9.26 -5.39
N ARG A 256 20.91 8.52 -5.67
CA ARG A 256 21.08 7.84 -6.95
C ARG A 256 20.10 6.69 -7.12
N LEU A 257 19.83 5.92 -6.06
CA LEU A 257 18.85 4.83 -6.12
C LEU A 257 17.48 5.39 -6.53
N ILE A 258 17.05 6.48 -5.91
CA ILE A 258 15.76 7.14 -6.19
C ILE A 258 15.69 7.64 -7.63
N LEU A 259 16.75 8.27 -8.12
CA LEU A 259 16.81 8.71 -9.52
C LEU A 259 16.70 7.51 -10.47
N CYS A 260 17.45 6.44 -10.20
CA CYS A 260 17.42 5.21 -11.01
C CYS A 260 16.04 4.56 -11.00
N THR A 261 15.39 4.46 -9.85
CA THR A 261 14.04 3.89 -9.76
C THR A 261 13.00 4.79 -10.41
N PHE A 262 13.13 6.11 -10.29
CA PHE A 262 12.23 7.04 -10.97
C PHE A 262 12.33 6.90 -12.49
N VAL A 263 13.56 6.85 -13.03
CA VAL A 263 13.78 6.66 -14.47
C VAL A 263 13.28 5.28 -14.92
N ALA A 264 13.58 4.22 -14.16
CA ALA A 264 13.15 2.86 -14.49
C ALA A 264 11.62 2.71 -14.48
N ALA A 265 10.92 3.27 -13.48
CA ALA A 265 9.47 3.29 -13.42
C ALA A 265 8.89 4.09 -14.60
N SER A 266 9.46 5.26 -14.91
CA SER A 266 9.01 6.11 -16.02
C SER A 266 9.13 5.39 -17.37
N LEU A 267 10.30 4.81 -17.65
CA LEU A 267 10.55 4.06 -18.88
C LEU A 267 9.68 2.81 -18.96
N GLY A 268 9.49 2.10 -17.84
CA GLY A 268 8.61 0.94 -17.74
C GLY A 268 7.15 1.29 -18.04
N LEU A 269 6.65 2.43 -17.53
CA LEU A 269 5.30 2.91 -17.80
C LEU A 269 5.12 3.35 -19.25
N VAL A 270 6.12 4.02 -19.85
CA VAL A 270 6.11 4.34 -21.28
C VAL A 270 6.07 3.07 -22.11
N ALA A 271 6.89 2.06 -21.77
CA ALA A 271 6.87 0.77 -22.45
C ALA A 271 5.51 0.08 -22.30
N ALA A 272 4.94 0.02 -21.10
CA ALA A 272 3.61 -0.55 -20.86
C ALA A 272 2.54 0.16 -21.69
N SER A 273 2.56 1.51 -21.73
CA SER A 273 1.64 2.32 -22.55
C SER A 273 1.77 2.04 -24.04
N LEU A 274 3.00 1.92 -24.56
CA LEU A 274 3.24 1.53 -25.96
C LEU A 274 2.76 0.10 -26.26
N ILE A 275 2.91 -0.83 -25.31
CA ILE A 275 2.47 -2.21 -25.45
C ILE A 275 0.96 -2.32 -25.59
N VAL A 276 0.19 -1.55 -24.81
CA VAL A 276 -1.29 -1.51 -24.89
C VAL A 276 -1.80 -0.64 -26.05
N SER A 277 -0.96 0.25 -26.59
CA SER A 277 -1.34 1.16 -27.69
C SER A 277 -1.74 0.43 -28.99
N PRO A 278 -2.68 0.99 -29.78
CA PRO A 278 -2.99 0.52 -31.13
C PRO A 278 -1.78 0.49 -32.07
N LEU A 279 -0.72 1.25 -31.79
CA LEU A 279 0.51 1.26 -32.58
C LEU A 279 1.18 -0.11 -32.69
N LEU A 280 0.99 -0.98 -31.71
CA LEU A 280 1.51 -2.35 -31.72
C LEU A 280 0.45 -3.40 -32.06
N ALA A 281 -0.71 -3.01 -32.61
CA ALA A 281 -1.78 -3.95 -32.95
C ALA A 281 -1.36 -5.05 -33.95
N GLY A 282 -0.35 -4.78 -34.80
CA GLY A 282 0.21 -5.76 -35.73
C GLY A 282 1.14 -6.81 -35.09
N THR A 283 1.48 -6.66 -33.81
CA THR A 283 2.33 -7.62 -33.07
C THR A 283 1.47 -8.73 -32.47
N SER A 284 1.98 -9.95 -32.40
CA SER A 284 1.25 -11.06 -31.80
C SER A 284 0.79 -10.75 -30.36
N LEU A 285 -0.44 -11.13 -30.03
CA LEU A 285 -1.03 -10.88 -28.72
C LEU A 285 -0.21 -11.52 -27.60
N ALA A 286 0.32 -12.73 -27.83
CA ALA A 286 1.17 -13.44 -26.86
C ALA A 286 2.44 -12.66 -26.52
N VAL A 287 3.11 -12.08 -27.53
CA VAL A 287 4.31 -11.25 -27.31
C VAL A 287 3.97 -9.98 -26.55
N ARG A 288 2.88 -9.29 -26.91
CA ARG A 288 2.43 -8.08 -26.19
C ARG A 288 2.13 -8.37 -24.72
N ARG A 289 1.41 -9.48 -24.45
CA ARG A 289 1.09 -9.92 -23.09
C ARG A 289 2.34 -10.25 -22.27
N ALA A 290 3.28 -11.00 -22.83
CA ALA A 290 4.55 -11.33 -22.17
C ALA A 290 5.40 -10.07 -21.90
N ALA A 291 5.49 -9.17 -22.88
CA ALA A 291 6.20 -7.90 -22.73
C ALA A 291 5.56 -7.01 -21.65
N LEU A 292 4.22 -7.00 -21.55
CA LEU A 292 3.52 -6.23 -20.53
C LEU A 292 3.85 -6.75 -19.13
N VAL A 293 3.83 -8.07 -18.92
CA VAL A 293 4.23 -8.68 -17.63
C VAL A 293 5.65 -8.27 -17.24
N ALA A 294 6.59 -8.30 -18.19
CA ALA A 294 7.97 -7.86 -17.95
C ALA A 294 8.07 -6.35 -17.64
N ALA A 295 7.33 -5.51 -18.37
CA ALA A 295 7.30 -4.07 -18.11
C ALA A 295 6.72 -3.79 -16.72
N MET A 296 5.63 -4.47 -16.34
CA MET A 296 4.98 -4.33 -15.03
C MET A 296 5.90 -4.79 -13.89
N ALA A 297 6.68 -5.85 -14.08
CA ALA A 297 7.73 -6.26 -13.14
C ALA A 297 8.78 -5.16 -12.92
N VAL A 298 9.24 -4.49 -14.00
CA VAL A 298 10.20 -3.38 -13.91
C VAL A 298 9.58 -2.19 -13.17
N VAL A 299 8.36 -1.79 -13.53
CA VAL A 299 7.68 -0.67 -12.87
C VAL A 299 7.47 -0.99 -11.39
N GLY A 300 6.98 -2.18 -11.05
CA GLY A 300 6.76 -2.61 -9.68
C GLY A 300 8.05 -2.65 -8.86
N GLY A 301 9.12 -3.26 -9.39
CA GLY A 301 10.44 -3.25 -8.73
C GLY A 301 10.97 -1.84 -8.46
N ALA A 302 10.72 -0.92 -9.38
CA ALA A 302 11.16 0.47 -9.28
C ALA A 302 10.27 1.33 -8.34
N SER A 303 8.95 1.16 -8.37
CA SER A 303 8.01 2.01 -7.63
C SER A 303 7.65 1.46 -6.25
N LEU A 304 7.49 0.15 -6.08
CA LEU A 304 7.15 -0.45 -4.79
C LEU A 304 8.39 -0.74 -3.96
N GLY A 305 9.45 -1.24 -4.60
CA GLY A 305 10.64 -1.71 -3.90
C GLY A 305 11.32 -0.64 -3.07
N PHE A 306 11.40 0.59 -3.57
CA PHE A 306 12.17 1.65 -2.91
C PHE A 306 11.45 2.30 -1.70
N LEU A 307 10.17 2.01 -1.45
CA LEU A 307 9.37 2.74 -0.45
C LEU A 307 9.88 2.59 0.99
N GLY A 308 10.29 1.39 1.40
CA GLY A 308 10.86 1.17 2.73
C GLY A 308 12.11 2.01 2.96
N VAL A 309 13.03 1.99 1.99
CA VAL A 309 14.27 2.80 2.01
C VAL A 309 13.96 4.30 2.01
N ALA A 310 13.02 4.74 1.17
CA ALA A 310 12.64 6.15 1.05
C ALA A 310 12.07 6.71 2.35
N LEU A 311 11.24 5.94 3.06
CA LEU A 311 10.67 6.31 4.34
C LEU A 311 11.75 6.46 5.42
N THR A 312 12.67 5.51 5.55
CA THR A 312 13.78 5.64 6.52
C THR A 312 14.65 6.86 6.18
N HIS A 313 14.96 7.07 4.90
CA HIS A 313 15.82 8.17 4.49
C HIS A 313 15.18 9.55 4.72
N ILE A 314 13.88 9.71 4.45
CA ILE A 314 13.21 11.00 4.66
C ILE A 314 13.13 11.36 6.14
N CYS A 315 12.98 10.36 7.04
CA CYS A 315 13.02 10.57 8.48
C CYS A 315 14.40 11.08 8.92
N HIS A 316 15.48 10.42 8.48
CA HIS A 316 16.84 10.87 8.82
C HIS A 316 17.18 12.27 8.30
N GLU A 317 16.73 12.63 7.09
CA GLU A 317 16.92 13.98 6.58
C GLU A 317 16.14 15.04 7.38
N ALA A 318 14.93 14.69 7.82
CA ALA A 318 14.13 15.57 8.67
C ALA A 318 14.85 15.82 10.00
N ASP A 319 15.40 14.78 10.63
CA ASP A 319 16.14 14.88 11.89
C ASP A 319 17.40 15.74 11.75
N TRP A 320 18.18 15.52 10.69
CA TRP A 320 19.36 16.33 10.40
C TRP A 320 19.01 17.81 10.20
N ALA A 321 17.93 18.09 9.46
CA ALA A 321 17.43 19.45 9.25
C ALA A 321 16.98 20.13 10.55
N LEU A 322 16.47 19.36 11.51
CA LEU A 322 16.06 19.86 12.83
C LEU A 322 17.27 20.10 13.75
N MET A 323 18.26 19.20 13.77
CA MET A 323 19.44 19.30 14.64
C MET A 323 20.37 20.46 14.27
N ASN A 324 20.56 20.74 12.97
CA ASN A 324 21.50 21.79 12.53
C ASN A 324 21.11 23.22 12.90
N LYS A 325 19.89 23.45 13.43
CA LYS A 325 19.52 24.74 14.01
C LYS A 325 19.99 24.93 15.45
N GLY A 326 20.29 23.85 16.17
CA GLY A 326 20.73 23.90 17.56
C GLY A 326 22.20 24.32 17.74
N SER A 327 23.03 24.17 16.70
CA SER A 327 24.49 24.40 16.78
C SER A 327 24.93 25.83 16.41
N LYS A 328 24.01 26.79 16.23
CA LYS A 328 24.34 28.18 15.83
C LYS A 328 24.12 29.23 16.93
N HIS A 329 24.11 28.82 18.19
CA HIS A 329 24.07 29.74 19.34
C HIS A 329 25.21 29.47 20.30
#